data_AF-A0A7S4QVZ0-F1
#
_entry.id   AF-A0A7S4QVZ0-F1
#
_cell.length_a   1.000
_cell.length_b   1.000
_cell.length_c   1.000
_cell.angle_alpha   90.00
_cell.angle_beta   90.00
_cell.angle_gamma   90.00
#
_symmetry.space_group_name_H-M   'P 1'
#
loop_
_entity.id
_entity.type
_entity.pdbx_description
1 polymer ?
#
loop_
_entity_poly.entity_id
_entity_poly.type
_entity_poly.pdbx_seq_one_letter_code
_entity_poly.pdbx_strand_id
1 'polypeptide(L)'
;PKLQPAELVGLAAALLGWRAHGAASDVAKCFCEQRVQLEPHTYLMMPSTDERSQMCGATIARIVRNRWKSRALVPVILLTSEVIRRMVYLWVRTKKHKDYTSMLQDHFWALSLALLLNTSFLPAVLNWHLSPSEWQLWLAGPLTYIMIVRVFWPHCWNLLSMWLRECSRRRKRWKCVTQDQLSQLYTNPQFCVAEAYAEVVCTVGTALFFGTFSPVLGPVAIAALCFRYVFDWIFFLRGCARPPFYDEDIAHNCVVSIMILLAARCFACGSIFSRQQWFPVFKAGCAAALEDVEWWRKEYFSASVAVSKISFIWSPCSPVVVVPTTEMAICLVTVVAMLILPVLRECVTHVLRDEEGAIYDDVVEGTAEPGRLVSFAPRAHPNYTAAFQLMEFSAAVHNDEWDCHSSSSSSRTDSESEEECLRMRGSEDEDEGVADEAEDDASISSGVREEDLLLEMEPDVLAPLVPGSTNPMELAKQSLREAMKRAEIVPWEDKVEEDVRLPSKERRRRRDKESKDGAKEAQRKEKKERKEKKEKKEAKEKKEKRGGEGEDERRRARRRKA
;
A
#
# COMPACT_ATOMS: atom_id res chain seq x y z
N PRO A 1 -5.99 31.56 -33.01
CA PRO A 1 -4.54 31.66 -33.23
C PRO A 1 -4.27 31.98 -34.71
N LYS A 2 -3.26 32.80 -35.02
CA LYS A 2 -2.82 33.04 -36.41
C LYS A 2 -2.09 31.77 -36.88
N LEU A 3 -2.75 30.99 -37.72
CA LEU A 3 -2.14 29.81 -38.36
C LEU A 3 -0.99 30.27 -39.26
N GLN A 4 0.14 29.55 -39.22
CA GLN A 4 1.22 29.81 -40.18
C GLN A 4 0.78 29.41 -41.60
N PRO A 5 1.37 29.97 -42.67
CA PRO A 5 1.01 29.65 -44.04
C PRO A 5 1.02 28.14 -44.36
N ALA A 6 1.98 27.39 -43.80
CA ALA A 6 2.04 25.93 -43.96
C ALA A 6 0.84 25.20 -43.33
N GLU A 7 0.29 25.76 -42.25
CA GLU A 7 -0.85 25.20 -41.52
C GLU A 7 -2.19 25.48 -42.19
N LEU A 8 -2.27 26.62 -42.89
CA LEU A 8 -3.41 26.99 -43.74
C LEU A 8 -3.62 25.96 -44.86
N VAL A 9 -2.56 25.42 -45.45
CA VAL A 9 -2.66 24.36 -46.46
C VAL A 9 -3.28 23.09 -45.87
N GLY A 10 -2.81 22.67 -44.70
CA GLY A 10 -3.37 21.51 -43.99
C GLY A 10 -4.84 21.70 -43.61
N LEU A 11 -5.19 22.90 -43.12
CA LEU A 11 -6.57 23.24 -42.79
C LEU A 11 -7.47 23.26 -44.04
N ALA A 12 -7.00 23.85 -45.14
CA ALA A 12 -7.74 23.91 -46.40
C ALA A 12 -8.01 22.50 -46.95
N ALA A 13 -7.00 21.62 -46.93
CA ALA A 13 -7.15 20.22 -47.34
C ALA A 13 -8.15 19.47 -46.44
N ALA A 14 -8.08 19.68 -45.12
CA ALA A 14 -9.02 19.09 -44.16
C ALA A 14 -10.46 19.57 -44.38
N LEU A 15 -10.67 20.88 -44.61
CA LEU A 15 -11.98 21.46 -44.90
C LEU A 15 -12.55 20.95 -46.22
N LEU A 16 -11.74 20.82 -47.27
CA LEU A 16 -12.16 20.25 -48.54
C LEU A 16 -12.55 18.78 -48.37
N GLY A 17 -11.73 17.99 -47.67
CA GLY A 17 -12.03 16.59 -47.37
C GLY A 17 -13.31 16.44 -46.55
N TRP A 18 -13.51 17.28 -45.54
CA TRP A 18 -14.71 17.30 -44.70
C TRP A 18 -15.96 17.73 -45.47
N ARG A 19 -15.87 18.73 -46.36
CA ARG A 19 -17.01 19.12 -47.22
C ARG A 19 -17.37 18.03 -48.22
N ALA A 20 -16.39 17.26 -48.71
CA ALA A 20 -16.62 16.17 -49.65
C ALA A 20 -17.19 14.90 -48.99
N HIS A 21 -16.68 14.52 -47.81
CA HIS A 21 -16.95 13.22 -47.18
C HIS A 21 -17.50 13.31 -45.74
N GLY A 22 -17.78 14.51 -45.25
CA GLY A 22 -18.22 14.75 -43.87
C GLY A 22 -17.18 14.31 -42.83
N ALA A 23 -17.68 13.87 -41.68
CA ALA A 23 -16.86 13.37 -40.57
C ALA A 23 -16.09 12.06 -40.89
N ALA A 24 -16.36 11.42 -42.04
CA ALA A 24 -15.67 10.22 -42.49
C ALA A 24 -14.37 10.51 -43.26
N SER A 25 -14.04 11.78 -43.53
CA SER A 25 -12.78 12.13 -44.21
C SER A 25 -11.55 11.81 -43.36
N ASP A 26 -10.69 10.92 -43.86
CA ASP A 26 -9.43 10.57 -43.20
C ASP A 26 -8.47 11.76 -43.08
N VAL A 27 -8.47 12.66 -44.07
CA VAL A 27 -7.65 13.89 -44.06
C VAL A 27 -8.11 14.82 -42.94
N ALA A 28 -9.43 15.04 -42.81
CA ALA A 28 -9.99 15.86 -41.74
C ALA A 28 -9.73 15.24 -40.36
N LYS A 29 -9.91 13.92 -40.23
CA LYS A 29 -9.64 13.19 -38.99
C LYS A 29 -8.17 13.31 -38.57
N CYS A 30 -7.24 13.09 -39.51
CA CYS A 30 -5.81 13.22 -39.27
C CYS A 30 -5.43 14.65 -38.84
N PHE A 31 -5.97 15.67 -39.52
CA PHE A 31 -5.75 17.07 -39.16
C PHE A 31 -6.28 17.37 -37.75
N CYS A 32 -7.50 16.95 -37.44
CA CYS A 32 -8.11 17.16 -36.13
C CYS A 32 -7.34 16.43 -35.01
N GLU A 33 -6.91 15.19 -35.23
CA GLU A 33 -6.12 14.44 -34.24
C GLU A 33 -4.77 15.11 -33.97
N GLN A 34 -4.05 15.52 -35.02
CA GLN A 34 -2.78 16.23 -34.89
C GLN A 34 -2.96 17.57 -34.17
N ARG A 35 -4.01 18.33 -34.52
CA ARG A 35 -4.23 19.66 -33.97
C ARG A 35 -4.68 19.64 -32.51
N VAL A 36 -5.56 18.71 -32.14
CA VAL A 36 -5.95 18.58 -30.73
C VAL A 36 -4.76 18.10 -29.88
N GLN A 37 -3.81 17.34 -30.44
CA GLN A 37 -2.58 16.99 -29.73
C GLN A 37 -1.64 18.18 -29.52
N LEU A 38 -1.50 19.06 -30.53
CA LEU A 38 -0.63 20.24 -30.44
C LEU A 38 -1.24 21.36 -29.58
N GLU A 39 -2.53 21.62 -29.72
CA GLU A 39 -3.24 22.74 -29.09
C GLU A 39 -4.54 22.27 -28.40
N PRO A 40 -4.46 21.37 -27.40
CA PRO A 40 -5.64 20.76 -26.80
C PRO A 40 -6.56 21.83 -26.17
N HIS A 41 -6.00 22.82 -25.50
CA HIS A 41 -6.78 23.86 -24.84
C HIS A 41 -7.54 24.74 -25.84
N THR A 42 -6.95 25.06 -26.99
CA THR A 42 -7.61 25.88 -28.00
C THR A 42 -8.79 25.15 -28.63
N TYR A 43 -8.62 23.87 -28.98
CA TYR A 43 -9.70 23.09 -29.59
C TYR A 43 -10.81 22.71 -28.61
N LEU A 44 -10.50 22.53 -27.34
CA LEU A 44 -11.50 22.25 -26.31
C LEU A 44 -12.34 23.49 -25.93
N MET A 45 -11.82 24.70 -26.14
CA MET A 45 -12.50 25.97 -25.81
C MET A 45 -13.04 26.69 -27.04
N MET A 46 -12.95 26.10 -28.24
CA MET A 46 -13.49 26.73 -29.44
C MET A 46 -15.02 26.80 -29.38
N PRO A 47 -15.62 27.94 -29.75
CA PRO A 47 -17.08 28.04 -29.83
C PRO A 47 -17.61 27.03 -30.86
N SER A 48 -18.78 26.46 -30.57
CA SER A 48 -19.46 25.49 -31.46
C SER A 48 -19.82 26.07 -32.83
N THR A 49 -19.78 27.40 -32.98
CA THR A 49 -20.01 28.13 -34.23
C THR A 49 -18.81 28.14 -35.17
N ASP A 50 -17.59 27.84 -34.70
CA ASP A 50 -16.39 27.80 -35.55
C ASP A 50 -16.42 26.55 -36.46
N GLU A 51 -16.20 26.73 -37.78
CA GLU A 51 -16.13 25.62 -38.75
C GLU A 51 -15.13 24.54 -38.33
N ARG A 52 -14.04 24.92 -37.65
CA ARG A 52 -13.03 23.98 -37.13
C ARG A 52 -13.58 23.11 -36.01
N SER A 53 -14.42 23.67 -35.14
CA SER A 53 -15.08 22.93 -34.06
C SER A 53 -16.07 21.92 -34.62
N GLN A 54 -16.83 22.30 -35.65
CA GLN A 54 -17.76 21.41 -36.34
C GLN A 54 -17.03 20.29 -37.09
N MET A 55 -15.97 20.62 -37.83
CA MET A 55 -15.12 19.65 -38.53
C MET A 55 -14.49 18.64 -37.55
N CYS A 56 -13.99 19.12 -36.40
CA CYS A 56 -13.32 18.30 -35.40
C CYS A 56 -14.23 17.78 -34.28
N GLY A 57 -15.55 17.96 -34.38
CA GLY A 57 -16.49 17.68 -33.28
C GLY A 57 -16.44 16.24 -32.78
N ALA A 58 -16.31 15.26 -33.68
CA ALA A 58 -16.20 13.85 -33.32
C ALA A 58 -14.90 13.54 -32.53
N THR A 59 -13.77 14.10 -32.97
CA THR A 59 -12.47 13.95 -32.30
C THR A 59 -12.47 14.64 -30.94
N ILE A 60 -13.02 15.86 -30.86
CA ILE A 60 -13.19 16.61 -29.61
C ILE A 60 -14.06 15.82 -28.63
N ALA A 61 -15.23 15.33 -29.06
CA ALA A 61 -16.13 14.54 -28.22
C ALA A 61 -15.46 13.24 -27.72
N ARG A 62 -14.68 12.56 -28.57
CA ARG A 62 -13.89 11.38 -28.18
C ARG A 62 -12.88 11.72 -27.09
N ILE A 63 -12.14 12.81 -27.25
CA ILE A 63 -11.11 13.26 -26.30
C ILE A 63 -11.73 13.70 -24.98
N VAL A 64 -12.82 14.46 -25.01
CA VAL A 64 -13.57 14.85 -23.80
C VAL A 64 -14.10 13.61 -23.07
N ARG A 65 -14.69 12.66 -23.80
CA ARG A 65 -15.16 11.39 -23.20
C ARG A 65 -14.02 10.61 -22.56
N ASN A 66 -12.88 10.50 -23.23
CA ASN A 66 -11.69 9.81 -22.69
C ASN A 66 -11.13 10.55 -21.46
N ARG A 67 -11.18 11.89 -21.44
CA ARG A 67 -10.83 12.71 -20.27
C ARG A 67 -11.69 12.41 -19.07
N TRP A 68 -13.01 12.33 -19.26
CA TRP A 68 -13.93 11.98 -18.19
C TRP A 68 -13.72 10.55 -17.69
N LYS A 69 -13.54 9.57 -18.59
CA LYS A 69 -13.20 8.20 -18.21
C LYS A 69 -11.91 8.12 -17.40
N SER A 70 -10.87 8.82 -17.86
CA SER A 70 -9.56 8.90 -17.21
C SER A 70 -9.65 9.52 -15.81
N ARG A 71 -10.45 10.58 -15.64
CA ARG A 71 -10.73 11.20 -14.33
C ARG A 71 -11.57 10.32 -13.41
N ALA A 72 -12.59 9.66 -13.94
CA ALA A 72 -13.45 8.75 -13.16
C ALA A 72 -12.71 7.48 -12.73
N LEU A 73 -11.72 7.04 -13.49
CA LEU A 73 -10.91 5.87 -13.18
C LEU A 73 -10.09 6.06 -11.90
N VAL A 74 -9.64 7.28 -11.60
CA VAL A 74 -8.87 7.60 -10.40
C VAL A 74 -9.58 7.23 -9.09
N PRO A 75 -10.78 7.79 -8.77
CA PRO A 75 -11.47 7.46 -7.54
C PRO A 75 -11.87 5.98 -7.50
N VAL A 76 -12.19 5.37 -8.65
CA VAL A 76 -12.46 3.93 -8.73
C VAL A 76 -11.25 3.12 -8.27
N ILE A 77 -10.05 3.38 -8.80
CA ILE A 77 -8.83 2.67 -8.39
C ILE A 77 -8.52 2.88 -6.91
N LEU A 78 -8.71 4.09 -6.39
CA LEU A 78 -8.47 4.40 -4.98
C LEU A 78 -9.45 3.64 -4.07
N LEU A 79 -10.75 3.67 -4.38
CA LEU A 79 -11.76 2.94 -3.63
C LEU A 79 -11.54 1.42 -3.71
N THR A 80 -11.25 0.90 -4.90
CA THR A 80 -10.92 -0.52 -5.08
C THR A 80 -9.66 -0.91 -4.30
N SER A 81 -8.66 -0.03 -4.19
CA SER A 81 -7.47 -0.28 -3.38
C SER A 81 -7.81 -0.44 -1.89
N GLU A 82 -8.72 0.37 -1.35
CA GLU A 82 -9.17 0.23 0.04
C GLU A 82 -9.99 -1.04 0.27
N VAL A 83 -10.85 -1.40 -0.69
CA VAL A 83 -11.60 -2.67 -0.64
C VAL A 83 -10.63 -3.84 -0.69
N ILE A 84 -9.62 -3.81 -1.56
CA ILE A 84 -8.58 -4.84 -1.66
C ILE A 84 -7.83 -4.99 -0.34
N ARG A 85 -7.42 -3.89 0.32
CA ARG A 85 -6.76 -3.97 1.64
C ARG A 85 -7.60 -4.74 2.65
N ARG A 86 -8.89 -4.40 2.75
CA ARG A 86 -9.82 -5.08 3.66
C ARG A 86 -10.01 -6.55 3.30
N MET A 87 -10.16 -6.85 2.00
CA MET A 87 -10.31 -8.23 1.52
C MET A 87 -9.06 -9.08 1.79
N VAL A 88 -7.86 -8.55 1.54
CA VAL A 88 -6.60 -9.23 1.80
C VAL A 88 -6.42 -9.44 3.30
N TYR A 89 -6.73 -8.44 4.13
CA TYR A 89 -6.70 -8.59 5.59
C TYR A 89 -7.62 -9.73 6.08
N LEU A 90 -8.87 -9.76 5.61
CA LEU A 90 -9.82 -10.83 5.94
C LEU A 90 -9.33 -12.20 5.43
N TRP A 91 -8.80 -12.25 4.21
CA TRP A 91 -8.30 -13.48 3.60
C TRP A 91 -7.08 -14.06 4.32
N VAL A 92 -6.15 -13.21 4.76
CA VAL A 92 -5.00 -13.67 5.55
C VAL A 92 -5.44 -14.18 6.91
N ARG A 93 -6.44 -13.54 7.53
CA ARG A 93 -6.98 -13.95 8.83
C ARG A 93 -7.75 -15.27 8.78
N THR A 94 -8.37 -15.61 7.65
CA THR A 94 -9.06 -16.91 7.50
C THR A 94 -8.08 -18.07 7.28
N LYS A 95 -6.85 -17.79 6.84
CA LYS A 95 -5.80 -18.80 6.74
C LYS A 95 -5.16 -19.07 8.11
N LYS A 96 -4.98 -20.35 8.43
CA LYS A 96 -4.20 -20.76 9.60
C LYS A 96 -2.71 -20.62 9.29
N HIS A 97 -2.03 -19.76 10.02
CA HIS A 97 -0.59 -19.58 9.96
C HIS A 97 0.05 -20.29 11.14
N LYS A 98 1.25 -20.85 10.94
CA LYS A 98 2.01 -21.46 12.03
C LYS A 98 2.51 -20.40 13.01
N ASP A 99 3.03 -19.30 12.46
CA ASP A 99 3.68 -18.23 13.20
C ASP A 99 3.15 -16.85 12.76
N TYR A 100 3.33 -15.84 13.60
CA TYR A 100 2.94 -14.46 13.27
C TYR A 100 3.76 -13.89 12.11
N THR A 101 5.06 -14.20 12.04
CA THR A 101 5.94 -13.77 10.95
C THR A 101 5.46 -14.29 9.60
N SER A 102 5.05 -15.57 9.51
CA SER A 102 4.52 -16.13 8.25
C SER A 102 3.21 -15.45 7.83
N MET A 103 2.35 -15.11 8.80
CA MET A 103 1.13 -14.35 8.52
C MET A 103 1.45 -12.97 7.92
N LEU A 104 2.45 -12.27 8.45
CA LEU A 104 2.86 -10.95 7.93
C LEU A 104 3.48 -11.04 6.54
N GLN A 105 4.31 -12.05 6.28
CA GLN A 105 4.89 -12.27 4.95
C GLN A 105 3.81 -12.55 3.91
N ASP A 106 2.85 -13.42 4.23
CA ASP A 106 1.70 -13.70 3.37
C ASP A 106 0.86 -12.44 3.12
N HIS A 107 0.63 -11.64 4.16
CA HIS A 107 -0.08 -10.37 4.04
C HIS A 107 0.66 -9.38 3.13
N PHE A 108 1.98 -9.24 3.32
CA PHE A 108 2.83 -8.39 2.51
C PHE A 108 2.78 -8.78 1.02
N TRP A 109 2.97 -10.06 0.70
CA TRP A 109 2.99 -10.53 -0.69
C TRP A 109 1.63 -10.38 -1.37
N ALA A 110 0.57 -10.82 -0.69
CA ALA A 110 -0.80 -10.72 -1.21
C ALA A 110 -1.20 -9.27 -1.47
N LEU A 111 -0.89 -8.39 -0.52
CA LEU A 111 -1.26 -6.99 -0.63
C LEU A 111 -0.42 -6.26 -1.67
N SER A 112 0.90 -6.48 -1.72
CA SER A 112 1.79 -5.88 -2.71
C SER A 112 1.33 -6.20 -4.13
N LEU A 113 1.07 -7.48 -4.40
CA LEU A 113 0.61 -7.95 -5.70
C LEU A 113 -0.76 -7.36 -6.06
N ALA A 114 -1.72 -7.40 -5.13
CA ALA A 114 -3.07 -6.91 -5.39
C ALA A 114 -3.10 -5.38 -5.62
N LEU A 115 -2.34 -4.60 -4.85
CA LEU A 115 -2.22 -3.17 -5.03
C LEU A 115 -1.54 -2.82 -6.35
N LEU A 116 -0.49 -3.55 -6.73
CA LEU A 116 0.24 -3.31 -7.98
C LEU A 116 -0.60 -3.72 -9.20
N LEU A 117 -1.35 -4.83 -9.13
CA LEU A 117 -2.31 -5.21 -10.17
C LEU A 117 -3.41 -4.16 -10.35
N ASN A 118 -4.00 -3.68 -9.27
CA ASN A 118 -5.08 -2.69 -9.32
C ASN A 118 -4.61 -1.31 -9.78
N THR A 119 -3.44 -0.87 -9.32
CA THR A 119 -2.96 0.50 -9.56
C THR A 119 -2.20 0.62 -10.87
N SER A 120 -1.43 -0.38 -11.24
CA SER A 120 -0.50 -0.34 -12.38
C SER A 120 -1.02 -1.14 -13.57
N PHE A 121 -1.24 -2.45 -13.38
CA PHE A 121 -1.52 -3.34 -14.51
C PHE A 121 -2.92 -3.17 -15.09
N LEU A 122 -3.95 -3.08 -14.25
CA LEU A 122 -5.33 -2.97 -14.72
C LEU A 122 -5.55 -1.70 -15.56
N PRO A 123 -5.07 -0.50 -15.15
CA PRO A 123 -5.17 0.69 -15.99
C PRO A 123 -4.38 0.55 -17.30
N ALA A 124 -3.19 -0.06 -17.28
CA ALA A 124 -2.41 -0.29 -18.49
C ALA A 124 -3.13 -1.21 -19.49
N VAL A 125 -3.74 -2.29 -19.00
CA VAL A 125 -4.47 -3.28 -19.82
C VAL A 125 -5.77 -2.68 -20.37
N LEU A 126 -6.57 -2.02 -19.53
CA LEU A 126 -7.83 -1.40 -19.98
C LEU A 126 -7.61 -0.33 -21.05
N ASN A 127 -6.50 0.39 -20.96
CA ASN A 127 -6.14 1.41 -21.93
C ASN A 127 -5.34 0.88 -23.13
N TRP A 128 -4.95 -0.40 -23.18
CA TRP A 128 -4.06 -0.96 -24.21
C TRP A 128 -4.54 -0.74 -25.66
N HIS A 129 -5.84 -0.58 -25.86
CA HIS A 129 -6.44 -0.30 -27.17
C HIS A 129 -6.21 1.12 -27.70
N LEU A 130 -5.75 2.05 -26.86
CA LEU A 130 -5.49 3.45 -27.25
C LEU A 130 -4.23 3.56 -28.09
N SER A 131 -4.17 4.58 -28.96
CA SER A 131 -2.95 4.90 -29.68
C SER A 131 -1.81 5.23 -28.70
N PRO A 132 -0.53 4.99 -29.01
CA PRO A 132 0.55 5.14 -28.02
C PRO A 132 0.66 6.55 -27.40
N SER A 133 0.38 7.60 -28.17
CA SER A 133 0.34 8.99 -27.67
C SER A 133 -0.84 9.24 -26.74
N GLU A 134 -2.04 8.77 -27.13
CA GLU A 134 -3.23 8.83 -26.27
C GLU A 134 -3.02 7.99 -25.01
N TRP A 135 -2.46 6.79 -25.14
CA TRP A 135 -2.16 5.90 -24.03
C TRP A 135 -1.26 6.57 -22.99
N GLN A 136 -0.18 7.21 -23.43
CA GLN A 136 0.71 7.95 -22.54
C GLN A 136 -0.03 9.07 -21.81
N LEU A 137 -0.80 9.89 -22.54
CA LEU A 137 -1.52 11.01 -21.95
C LEU A 137 -2.58 10.54 -20.94
N TRP A 138 -3.37 9.53 -21.32
CA TRP A 138 -4.51 9.05 -20.53
C TRP A 138 -4.13 8.11 -19.40
N LEU A 139 -2.96 7.48 -19.45
CA LEU A 139 -2.46 6.62 -18.39
C LEU A 139 -1.54 7.38 -17.42
N ALA A 140 -0.57 8.14 -17.93
CA ALA A 140 0.41 8.81 -17.08
C ALA A 140 -0.22 9.87 -16.18
N GLY A 141 -1.19 10.64 -16.69
CA GLY A 141 -1.89 11.67 -15.92
C GLY A 141 -2.58 11.10 -14.68
N PRO A 142 -3.53 10.15 -14.83
CA PRO A 142 -4.16 9.47 -13.71
C PRO A 142 -3.19 8.75 -12.78
N LEU A 143 -2.19 8.04 -13.31
CA LEU A 143 -1.21 7.36 -12.46
C LEU A 143 -0.46 8.36 -11.58
N THR A 144 -0.07 9.52 -12.14
CA THR A 144 0.58 10.59 -11.37
C THR A 144 -0.35 11.11 -10.27
N TYR A 145 -1.62 11.36 -10.59
CA TYR A 145 -2.60 11.81 -9.61
C TYR A 145 -2.86 10.74 -8.52
N ILE A 146 -2.99 9.47 -8.90
CA ILE A 146 -3.15 8.35 -7.97
C ILE A 146 -1.94 8.27 -7.05
N MET A 147 -0.71 8.38 -7.57
CA MET A 147 0.49 8.39 -6.74
C MET A 147 0.49 9.56 -5.76
N ILE A 148 0.15 10.78 -6.20
CA ILE A 148 0.03 11.95 -5.32
C ILE A 148 -0.99 11.70 -4.22
N VAL A 149 -2.20 11.25 -4.56
CA VAL A 149 -3.24 10.98 -3.55
C VAL A 149 -2.80 9.87 -2.60
N ARG A 150 -2.12 8.83 -3.09
CA ARG A 150 -1.56 7.75 -2.25
C ARG A 150 -0.48 8.25 -1.30
N VAL A 151 0.22 9.34 -1.60
CA VAL A 151 1.13 9.98 -0.66
C VAL A 151 0.36 10.53 0.54
N PHE A 152 -0.74 11.22 0.33
CA PHE A 152 -1.42 11.93 1.42
C PHE A 152 -2.46 11.08 2.14
N TRP A 153 -3.26 10.32 1.39
CA TRP A 153 -4.47 9.66 1.86
C TRP A 153 -4.28 8.74 3.09
N PRO A 154 -3.38 7.73 3.07
CA PRO A 154 -3.23 6.82 4.22
C PRO A 154 -2.72 7.55 5.47
N HIS A 155 -1.85 8.55 5.31
CA HIS A 155 -1.30 9.30 6.43
C HIS A 155 -2.30 10.29 7.01
N CYS A 156 -3.12 10.96 6.17
CA CYS A 156 -4.21 11.81 6.63
C CYS A 156 -5.20 11.01 7.49
N TRP A 157 -5.58 9.80 7.05
CA TRP A 157 -6.46 8.94 7.83
C TRP A 157 -5.81 8.50 9.15
N ASN A 158 -4.54 8.09 9.13
CA ASN A 158 -3.84 7.66 10.34
C ASN A 158 -3.71 8.80 11.37
N LEU A 159 -3.34 10.00 10.95
CA LEU A 159 -3.27 11.17 11.84
C LEU A 159 -4.64 11.58 12.37
N LEU A 160 -5.66 11.59 11.50
CA LEU A 160 -7.03 11.86 11.92
C LEU A 160 -7.51 10.81 12.92
N SER A 161 -7.18 9.53 12.71
CA SER A 161 -7.52 8.44 13.63
C SER A 161 -6.85 8.60 14.99
N MET A 162 -5.60 9.09 15.05
CA MET A 162 -4.93 9.40 16.32
C MET A 162 -5.67 10.50 17.08
N TRP A 163 -6.02 11.59 16.39
CA TRP A 163 -6.75 12.70 16.99
C TRP A 163 -8.14 12.26 17.47
N LEU A 164 -8.89 11.53 16.63
CA LEU A 164 -10.20 11.00 16.98
C LEU A 164 -10.14 10.02 18.16
N ARG A 165 -9.09 9.19 18.23
CA ARG A 165 -8.88 8.27 19.36
C ARG A 165 -8.60 9.03 20.66
N GLU A 166 -7.80 10.08 20.63
CA GLU A 166 -7.54 10.91 21.81
C GLU A 166 -8.84 11.56 22.32
N CYS A 167 -9.63 12.12 21.40
CA CYS A 167 -10.97 12.62 21.72
C CYS A 167 -11.88 11.51 22.29
N SER A 168 -11.84 10.31 21.70
CA SER A 168 -12.60 9.14 22.16
C SER A 168 -12.17 8.69 23.57
N ARG A 169 -10.86 8.68 23.87
CA ARG A 169 -10.30 8.35 25.18
C ARG A 169 -10.79 9.31 26.25
N ARG A 170 -10.73 10.62 25.98
CA ARG A 170 -11.25 11.65 26.91
C ARG A 170 -12.73 11.48 27.22
N ARG A 171 -13.53 11.07 26.23
CA ARG A 171 -14.96 10.81 26.42
C ARG A 171 -15.22 9.49 27.15
N LYS A 172 -14.51 8.42 26.79
CA LYS A 172 -14.74 7.06 27.31
C LYS A 172 -14.11 6.81 28.69
N ARG A 173 -13.10 7.58 29.12
CA ARG A 173 -12.43 7.38 30.42
C ARG A 173 -13.38 7.34 31.61
N TRP A 174 -14.47 8.11 31.55
CA TRP A 174 -15.48 8.19 32.62
C TRP A 174 -16.39 6.97 32.67
N LYS A 175 -16.38 6.12 31.64
CA LYS A 175 -17.19 4.89 31.56
C LYS A 175 -16.39 3.63 31.92
N CYS A 176 -15.08 3.72 32.09
CA CYS A 176 -14.23 2.59 32.45
C CYS A 176 -14.36 2.32 33.97
N VAL A 177 -14.92 1.16 34.34
CA VAL A 177 -15.10 0.77 35.75
C VAL A 177 -13.88 0.03 36.27
N THR A 178 -13.24 -0.77 35.42
CA THR A 178 -12.07 -1.58 35.80
C THR A 178 -10.77 -1.02 35.24
N GLN A 179 -9.66 -1.28 35.94
CA GLN A 179 -8.32 -0.92 35.47
C GLN A 179 -7.98 -1.59 34.13
N ASP A 180 -8.48 -2.80 33.89
CA ASP A 180 -8.28 -3.50 32.63
C ASP A 180 -8.97 -2.79 31.46
N GLN A 181 -10.22 -2.35 31.62
CA GLN A 181 -10.91 -1.53 30.62
C GLN A 181 -10.18 -0.21 30.34
N LEU A 182 -9.62 0.41 31.38
CA LEU A 182 -8.80 1.62 31.23
C LEU A 182 -7.52 1.31 30.47
N SER A 183 -6.83 0.21 30.79
CA SER A 183 -5.63 -0.26 30.08
C SER A 183 -5.92 -0.50 28.60
N GLN A 184 -7.02 -1.20 28.29
CA GLN A 184 -7.46 -1.45 26.92
C GLN A 184 -7.79 -0.14 26.17
N LEU A 185 -8.45 0.82 26.83
CA LEU A 185 -8.77 2.12 26.22
C LEU A 185 -7.52 2.93 25.85
N TYR A 186 -6.47 2.84 26.68
CA TYR A 186 -5.20 3.53 26.47
C TYR A 186 -4.18 2.73 25.65
N THR A 187 -4.45 1.46 25.36
CA THR A 187 -3.63 0.66 24.45
C THR A 187 -3.82 1.18 23.01
N ASN A 188 -2.72 1.57 22.39
CA ASN A 188 -2.69 1.97 20.97
C ASN A 188 -2.77 0.73 20.06
N PRO A 189 -3.21 0.84 18.80
CA PRO A 189 -3.12 -0.28 17.87
C PRO A 189 -1.67 -0.62 17.53
N GLN A 190 -1.47 -1.82 17.01
CA GLN A 190 -0.20 -2.25 16.45
C GLN A 190 0.06 -1.56 15.10
N PHE A 191 1.34 -1.39 14.75
CA PHE A 191 1.76 -0.86 13.45
C PHE A 191 1.79 -1.99 12.42
N CYS A 192 0.99 -1.92 11.35
CA CYS A 192 1.04 -2.93 10.28
C CYS A 192 2.25 -2.71 9.35
N VAL A 193 3.41 -3.25 9.72
CA VAL A 193 4.65 -3.17 8.92
C VAL A 193 4.48 -3.75 7.51
N ALA A 194 3.72 -4.85 7.38
CA ALA A 194 3.48 -5.50 6.10
C ALA A 194 2.72 -4.58 5.12
N GLU A 195 1.73 -3.81 5.59
CA GLU A 195 1.02 -2.82 4.77
C GLU A 195 1.97 -1.70 4.33
N ALA A 196 2.85 -1.27 5.23
CA ALA A 196 3.78 -0.20 4.93
C ALA A 196 4.78 -0.58 3.83
N TYR A 197 5.38 -1.77 3.91
CA TYR A 197 6.26 -2.28 2.86
C TYR A 197 5.51 -2.54 1.56
N ALA A 198 4.27 -3.06 1.61
CA ALA A 198 3.49 -3.30 0.39
C ALA A 198 3.20 -2.00 -0.38
N GLU A 199 2.93 -0.91 0.33
CA GLU A 199 2.75 0.39 -0.28
C GLU A 199 4.04 0.99 -0.85
N VAL A 200 5.19 0.76 -0.20
CA VAL A 200 6.51 1.13 -0.74
C VAL A 200 6.77 0.38 -2.05
N VAL A 201 6.57 -0.95 -2.06
CA VAL A 201 6.73 -1.79 -3.26
C VAL A 201 5.79 -1.33 -4.38
N CYS A 202 4.54 -1.00 -4.06
CA CYS A 202 3.59 -0.48 -5.04
C CYS A 202 4.04 0.88 -5.60
N THR A 203 4.52 1.79 -4.76
CA THR A 203 4.96 3.14 -5.15
C THR A 203 6.20 3.08 -6.04
N VAL A 204 7.23 2.35 -5.58
CA VAL A 204 8.47 2.13 -6.33
C VAL A 204 8.19 1.34 -7.61
N GLY A 205 7.37 0.29 -7.55
CA GLY A 205 6.99 -0.49 -8.72
C GLY A 205 6.28 0.31 -9.78
N THR A 206 5.30 1.14 -9.39
CA THR A 206 4.59 2.03 -10.33
C THR A 206 5.56 3.01 -10.98
N ALA A 207 6.47 3.62 -10.21
CA ALA A 207 7.48 4.53 -10.74
C ALA A 207 8.54 3.85 -11.61
N LEU A 208 8.94 2.61 -11.28
CA LEU A 208 9.87 1.83 -12.07
C LEU A 208 9.26 1.44 -13.41
N PHE A 209 8.04 0.89 -13.41
CA PHE A 209 7.33 0.48 -14.63
C PHE A 209 6.96 1.66 -15.52
N PHE A 210 6.35 2.71 -14.95
CA PHE A 210 5.79 3.80 -15.74
C PHE A 210 6.70 5.03 -15.84
N GLY A 211 7.78 5.10 -15.05
CA GLY A 211 8.69 6.24 -15.08
C GLY A 211 9.42 6.41 -16.41
N THR A 212 9.48 5.35 -17.22
CA THR A 212 9.98 5.36 -18.60
C THR A 212 9.05 6.14 -19.54
N PHE A 213 7.73 6.06 -19.31
CA PHE A 213 6.72 6.81 -20.06
C PHE A 213 6.48 8.21 -19.49
N SER A 214 6.60 8.34 -18.16
CA SER A 214 6.35 9.58 -17.43
C SER A 214 7.49 9.84 -16.44
N PRO A 215 8.52 10.62 -16.84
CA PRO A 215 9.66 10.88 -15.97
C PRO A 215 9.27 11.62 -14.67
N VAL A 216 8.10 12.29 -14.66
CA VAL A 216 7.53 12.95 -13.48
C VAL A 216 7.24 11.97 -12.33
N LEU A 217 6.95 10.69 -12.64
CA LEU A 217 6.66 9.69 -11.60
C LEU A 217 7.86 9.40 -10.69
N GLY A 218 9.10 9.55 -11.18
CA GLY A 218 10.30 9.36 -10.37
C GLY A 218 10.39 10.34 -9.20
N PRO A 219 10.44 11.66 -9.45
CA PRO A 219 10.41 12.69 -8.40
C PRO A 219 9.19 12.57 -7.47
N VAL A 220 8.01 12.25 -8.01
CA VAL A 220 6.80 12.03 -7.19
C VAL A 220 6.98 10.84 -6.26
N ALA A 221 7.58 9.73 -6.71
CA ALA A 221 7.87 8.58 -5.87
C ALA A 221 8.89 8.89 -4.77
N ILE A 222 9.94 9.66 -5.09
CA ILE A 222 10.93 10.10 -4.08
C ILE A 222 10.23 10.95 -3.01
N ALA A 223 9.44 11.94 -3.43
CA ALA A 223 8.65 12.76 -2.51
C ALA A 223 7.69 11.91 -1.67
N ALA A 224 7.05 10.91 -2.27
CA ALA A 224 6.16 9.97 -1.59
C ALA A 224 6.88 9.19 -0.48
N LEU A 225 8.07 8.65 -0.78
CA LEU A 225 8.87 7.89 0.19
C LEU A 225 9.40 8.77 1.33
N CYS A 226 9.84 10.00 1.03
CA CYS A 226 10.27 10.96 2.05
C CYS A 226 9.11 11.36 2.98
N PHE A 227 7.95 11.67 2.40
CA PHE A 227 6.75 11.99 3.17
C PHE A 227 6.37 10.79 4.03
N ARG A 228 6.27 9.61 3.43
CA ARG A 228 5.98 8.38 4.15
C ARG A 228 6.92 8.17 5.33
N TYR A 229 8.22 8.31 5.13
CA TYR A 229 9.21 8.16 6.20
C TYR A 229 8.91 9.09 7.39
N VAL A 230 8.61 10.36 7.13
CA VAL A 230 8.28 11.34 8.19
C VAL A 230 6.98 10.99 8.90
N PHE A 231 5.92 10.64 8.17
CA PHE A 231 4.61 10.36 8.78
C PHE A 231 4.58 9.01 9.50
N ASP A 232 5.18 7.96 8.92
CA ASP A 232 5.32 6.66 9.57
C ASP A 232 6.20 6.79 10.82
N TRP A 233 7.26 7.61 10.80
CA TRP A 233 8.06 7.90 11.99
C TRP A 233 7.22 8.57 13.10
N ILE A 234 6.47 9.63 12.77
CA ILE A 234 5.59 10.31 13.74
C ILE A 234 4.53 9.33 14.29
N PHE A 235 3.91 8.55 13.41
CA PHE A 235 2.86 7.60 13.76
C PHE A 235 3.42 6.46 14.63
N PHE A 236 4.61 5.96 14.30
CA PHE A 236 5.27 4.92 15.07
C PHE A 236 5.64 5.40 16.48
N LEU A 237 6.16 6.62 16.64
CA LEU A 237 6.54 7.16 17.94
C LEU A 237 5.36 7.52 18.84
N ARG A 238 4.22 7.96 18.26
CA ARG A 238 3.11 8.55 19.03
C ARG A 238 1.79 7.82 18.93
N GLY A 239 1.54 7.10 17.85
CA GLY A 239 0.25 6.51 17.50
C GLY A 239 0.16 4.99 17.70
N CYS A 240 1.29 4.30 17.81
CA CYS A 240 1.34 2.85 17.90
C CYS A 240 1.63 2.35 19.31
N ALA A 241 1.19 1.13 19.62
CA ALA A 241 1.68 0.39 20.76
C ALA A 241 3.12 -0.08 20.47
N ARG A 242 3.84 -0.46 21.53
CA ARG A 242 5.16 -1.07 21.39
C ARG A 242 5.05 -2.22 20.38
N PRO A 243 5.80 -2.15 19.26
CA PRO A 243 5.65 -3.14 18.21
C PRO A 243 6.09 -4.52 18.71
N PRO A 244 5.50 -5.60 18.17
CA PRO A 244 6.14 -6.91 18.26
C PRO A 244 7.53 -6.85 17.62
N PHE A 245 8.44 -7.73 18.04
CA PHE A 245 9.72 -7.88 17.37
C PHE A 245 9.48 -8.33 15.93
N TYR A 246 9.74 -7.45 14.96
CA TYR A 246 9.62 -7.77 13.54
C TYR A 246 10.90 -8.47 13.08
N ASP A 247 10.73 -9.58 12.37
CA ASP A 247 11.84 -10.25 11.69
C ASP A 247 12.29 -9.44 10.47
N GLU A 248 13.59 -9.48 10.18
CA GLU A 248 14.22 -8.80 9.03
C GLU A 248 13.74 -9.35 7.67
N ASP A 249 13.12 -10.53 7.67
CA ASP A 249 12.66 -11.23 6.47
C ASP A 249 11.68 -10.41 5.63
N ILE A 250 10.82 -9.60 6.25
CA ILE A 250 9.85 -8.78 5.51
C ILE A 250 10.57 -7.68 4.72
N ALA A 251 11.59 -7.06 5.33
CA ALA A 251 12.41 -6.07 4.66
C ALA A 251 13.19 -6.71 3.51
N HIS A 252 13.74 -7.91 3.70
CA HIS A 252 14.39 -8.68 2.65
C HIS A 252 13.42 -8.97 1.48
N ASN A 253 12.21 -9.44 1.76
CA ASN A 253 11.18 -9.70 0.75
C ASN A 253 10.75 -8.43 -0.01
N CYS A 254 10.69 -7.28 0.67
CA CYS A 254 10.48 -5.98 0.04
C CYS A 254 11.58 -5.64 -0.97
N VAL A 255 12.85 -5.78 -0.57
CA VAL A 255 14.00 -5.55 -1.48
C VAL A 255 13.95 -6.49 -2.68
N VAL A 256 13.73 -7.79 -2.46
CA VAL A 256 13.58 -8.78 -3.55
C VAL A 256 12.45 -8.39 -4.50
N SER A 257 11.31 -7.93 -3.97
CA SER A 257 10.19 -7.45 -4.78
C SER A 257 10.57 -6.25 -5.65
N ILE A 258 11.27 -5.25 -5.08
CA ILE A 258 11.76 -4.09 -5.82
C ILE A 258 12.74 -4.51 -6.92
N MET A 259 13.58 -5.51 -6.67
CA MET A 259 14.51 -6.03 -7.67
C MET A 259 13.81 -6.73 -8.83
N ILE A 260 12.76 -7.51 -8.55
CA ILE A 260 11.91 -8.10 -9.59
C ILE A 260 11.25 -6.99 -10.42
N LEU A 261 10.79 -5.91 -9.77
CA LEU A 261 10.21 -4.75 -10.44
C LEU A 261 11.22 -3.97 -11.28
N LEU A 262 12.49 -3.92 -10.85
CA LEU A 262 13.58 -3.37 -11.65
C LEU A 262 13.77 -4.19 -12.93
N ALA A 263 13.83 -5.53 -12.83
CA ALA A 263 13.91 -6.39 -14.01
C ALA A 263 12.74 -6.13 -14.98
N ALA A 264 11.54 -5.99 -14.44
CA ALA A 264 10.33 -5.73 -15.21
C ALA A 264 10.30 -4.32 -15.85
N ARG A 265 10.90 -3.30 -15.20
CA ARG A 265 11.14 -2.00 -15.81
C ARG A 265 11.97 -2.12 -17.07
N CYS A 266 12.99 -2.96 -17.08
CA CYS A 266 13.88 -3.06 -18.23
C CYS A 266 13.13 -3.71 -19.41
N PHE A 267 12.31 -4.73 -19.14
CA PHE A 267 11.36 -5.23 -20.14
C PHE A 267 10.43 -4.13 -20.67
N ALA A 268 9.88 -3.28 -19.79
CA ALA A 268 9.06 -2.14 -20.19
C ALA A 268 9.85 -1.15 -21.06
N CYS A 269 11.06 -0.73 -20.68
CA CYS A 269 11.96 0.08 -21.50
C CYS A 269 12.13 -0.53 -22.90
N GLY A 270 12.50 -1.81 -22.98
CA GLY A 270 12.70 -2.51 -24.24
C GLY A 270 11.47 -2.46 -25.15
N SER A 271 10.27 -2.64 -24.56
CA SER A 271 9.00 -2.61 -25.29
C SER A 271 8.59 -1.21 -25.79
N ILE A 272 9.06 -0.16 -25.12
CA ILE A 272 8.81 1.24 -25.45
C ILE A 272 9.73 1.67 -26.57
N PHE A 273 11.03 1.50 -26.36
CA PHE A 273 12.03 1.93 -27.32
C PHE A 273 12.00 1.11 -28.61
N SER A 274 11.42 -0.10 -28.60
CA SER A 274 11.17 -0.86 -29.83
C SER A 274 10.16 -0.20 -30.76
N ARG A 275 9.39 0.79 -30.29
CA ARG A 275 8.40 1.51 -31.10
C ARG A 275 9.05 2.68 -31.83
N GLN A 276 9.23 2.53 -33.13
CA GLN A 276 9.80 3.59 -34.01
C GLN A 276 8.95 4.87 -34.07
N GLN A 277 7.67 4.81 -33.69
CA GLN A 277 6.78 5.99 -33.67
C GLN A 277 7.28 7.08 -32.71
N TRP A 278 8.02 6.73 -31.66
CA TRP A 278 8.53 7.67 -30.67
C TRP A 278 9.96 8.12 -30.96
N PHE A 279 10.74 7.26 -31.61
CA PHE A 279 12.12 7.51 -31.96
C PHE A 279 12.33 7.25 -33.45
N PRO A 280 11.80 8.13 -34.32
CA PRO A 280 12.01 7.98 -35.75
C PRO A 280 13.51 8.10 -36.05
N VAL A 281 14.10 7.07 -36.66
CA VAL A 281 15.49 7.11 -37.09
C VAL A 281 15.56 7.67 -38.50
N PHE A 282 15.91 8.95 -38.59
CA PHE A 282 16.22 9.61 -39.86
C PHE A 282 17.66 9.30 -40.27
N LYS A 283 17.96 8.03 -40.57
CA LYS A 283 19.23 7.64 -41.17
C LYS A 283 19.01 7.33 -42.64
N ALA A 284 19.86 7.86 -43.52
CA ALA A 284 19.78 7.62 -44.96
C ALA A 284 19.81 6.11 -45.25
N GLY A 285 18.83 5.60 -46.00
CA GLY A 285 18.64 4.15 -46.24
C GLY A 285 17.86 3.39 -45.15
N CYS A 286 17.49 4.04 -44.04
CA CYS A 286 16.69 3.47 -42.95
C CYS A 286 15.29 4.10 -42.83
N ALA A 287 15.04 5.23 -43.50
CA ALA A 287 13.70 5.79 -43.59
C ALA A 287 12.86 4.90 -44.51
N ALA A 288 11.73 4.39 -44.00
CA ALA A 288 10.74 3.74 -44.84
C ALA A 288 10.38 4.69 -45.99
N ALA A 289 10.34 4.18 -47.22
CA ALA A 289 9.85 4.97 -48.35
C ALA A 289 8.46 5.50 -48.01
N LEU A 290 8.15 6.75 -48.38
CA LEU A 290 6.84 7.37 -48.08
C LEU A 290 5.67 6.52 -48.58
N GLU A 291 5.92 5.71 -49.62
CA GLU A 291 5.00 4.77 -50.25
C GLU A 291 4.63 3.58 -49.34
N ASP A 292 5.51 3.16 -48.42
CA ASP A 292 5.27 2.03 -47.51
C ASP A 292 4.55 2.44 -46.21
N VAL A 293 4.44 3.75 -45.93
CA VAL A 293 3.86 4.27 -44.68
C VAL A 293 2.39 3.87 -44.52
N GLU A 294 1.68 3.70 -45.63
CA GLU A 294 0.26 3.35 -45.65
C GLU A 294 0.02 1.86 -45.31
N TRP A 295 0.89 0.97 -45.79
CA TRP A 295 0.86 -0.46 -45.47
C TRP A 295 1.23 -0.71 -44.00
N TRP A 296 2.29 -0.05 -43.52
CA TRP A 296 2.70 -0.13 -42.13
C TRP A 296 1.57 0.31 -41.19
N ARG A 297 0.77 1.33 -41.54
CA ARG A 297 -0.32 1.82 -40.67
C ARG A 297 -1.44 0.80 -40.45
N LYS A 298 -1.72 -0.08 -41.42
CA LYS A 298 -2.74 -1.15 -41.32
C LYS A 298 -2.21 -2.42 -40.66
N GLU A 299 -0.93 -2.76 -40.85
CA GLU A 299 -0.33 -3.99 -40.32
C GLU A 299 0.39 -3.77 -38.97
N TYR A 300 0.56 -2.52 -38.53
CA TYR A 300 1.35 -2.15 -37.34
C TYR A 300 0.90 -2.89 -36.08
N PHE A 301 -0.39 -3.19 -35.90
CA PHE A 301 -0.87 -3.80 -34.66
C PHE A 301 -0.50 -5.29 -34.56
N SER A 302 -0.58 -6.05 -35.65
CA SER A 302 -0.13 -7.45 -35.70
C SER A 302 1.41 -7.53 -35.81
N ALA A 303 2.02 -6.60 -36.55
CA ALA A 303 3.45 -6.54 -36.77
C ALA A 303 4.22 -6.02 -35.55
N SER A 304 3.63 -5.25 -34.63
CA SER A 304 4.33 -4.74 -33.43
C SER A 304 5.02 -5.85 -32.62
N VAL A 305 4.38 -7.03 -32.52
CA VAL A 305 4.95 -8.18 -31.80
C VAL A 305 6.01 -8.90 -32.64
N ALA A 306 5.80 -9.02 -33.95
CA ALA A 306 6.74 -9.67 -34.87
C ALA A 306 8.00 -8.83 -35.16
N VAL A 307 7.84 -7.52 -35.36
CA VAL A 307 8.89 -6.52 -35.57
C VAL A 307 9.74 -6.35 -34.32
N SER A 308 9.17 -6.46 -33.10
CA SER A 308 9.99 -6.55 -31.88
C SER A 308 10.92 -7.77 -31.90
N LYS A 309 10.48 -8.92 -32.41
CA LYS A 309 11.33 -10.13 -32.52
C LYS A 309 12.47 -9.96 -33.54
N ILE A 310 12.19 -9.30 -34.68
CA ILE A 310 13.17 -9.13 -35.77
C ILE A 310 14.15 -7.97 -35.46
N SER A 311 13.65 -6.89 -34.86
CA SER A 311 14.45 -5.69 -34.56
C SER A 311 15.45 -5.89 -33.43
N PHE A 312 15.22 -6.85 -32.54
CA PHE A 312 16.10 -7.10 -31.40
C PHE A 312 17.44 -7.74 -31.79
N ILE A 313 17.51 -8.40 -32.95
CA ILE A 313 18.64 -9.27 -33.26
C ILE A 313 19.54 -8.70 -34.39
N TRP A 314 19.03 -7.93 -35.37
CA TRP A 314 19.82 -7.64 -36.59
C TRP A 314 19.58 -6.29 -37.33
N SER A 315 18.99 -5.25 -36.73
CA SER A 315 18.75 -3.99 -37.48
C SER A 315 19.78 -2.89 -37.18
N PRO A 316 20.74 -2.58 -38.09
CA PRO A 316 21.68 -1.45 -37.97
C PRO A 316 20.99 -0.07 -38.07
N CYS A 317 19.69 -0.07 -38.32
CA CYS A 317 18.83 1.10 -38.47
C CYS A 317 17.97 1.39 -37.23
N SER A 318 18.03 0.55 -36.19
CA SER A 318 17.18 0.71 -35.01
C SER A 318 17.90 1.52 -33.92
N PRO A 319 17.28 2.57 -33.35
CA PRO A 319 17.86 3.30 -32.21
C PRO A 319 17.87 2.41 -30.95
N VAL A 320 17.16 1.27 -31.02
CA VAL A 320 17.07 0.22 -30.01
C VAL A 320 18.43 -0.37 -29.67
N VAL A 321 19.42 -0.31 -30.58
CA VAL A 321 20.72 -0.98 -30.38
C VAL A 321 21.67 -0.18 -29.48
N VAL A 322 21.45 1.13 -29.25
CA VAL A 322 22.42 1.95 -28.49
C VAL A 322 21.94 2.34 -27.10
N VAL A 323 20.70 2.81 -26.94
CA VAL A 323 20.21 3.32 -25.64
C VAL A 323 19.53 2.21 -24.81
N PRO A 324 18.62 1.40 -25.37
CA PRO A 324 18.02 0.30 -24.62
C PRO A 324 19.00 -0.82 -24.31
N THR A 325 19.98 -1.12 -25.16
CA THR A 325 20.94 -2.21 -24.92
C THR A 325 21.81 -1.92 -23.71
N THR A 326 22.23 -0.67 -23.48
CA THR A 326 23.04 -0.32 -22.31
C THR A 326 22.21 -0.39 -21.04
N GLU A 327 20.98 0.16 -21.03
CA GLU A 327 20.12 0.04 -19.86
C GLU A 327 19.70 -1.41 -19.60
N MET A 328 19.30 -2.14 -20.65
CA MET A 328 18.96 -3.57 -20.56
C MET A 328 20.15 -4.42 -20.12
N ALA A 329 21.36 -4.12 -20.58
CA ALA A 329 22.57 -4.82 -20.15
C ALA A 329 22.87 -4.51 -18.68
N ILE A 330 22.79 -3.25 -18.24
CA ILE A 330 22.96 -2.88 -16.82
C ILE A 330 21.91 -3.59 -15.96
N CYS A 331 20.66 -3.62 -16.41
CA CYS A 331 19.59 -4.34 -15.72
C CYS A 331 19.83 -5.85 -15.68
N LEU A 332 20.20 -6.46 -16.80
CA LEU A 332 20.45 -7.89 -16.87
C LEU A 332 21.64 -8.26 -15.98
N VAL A 333 22.72 -7.48 -16.03
CA VAL A 333 23.88 -7.63 -15.16
C VAL A 333 23.48 -7.47 -13.70
N THR A 334 22.66 -6.48 -13.34
CA THR A 334 22.21 -6.33 -11.95
C THR A 334 21.31 -7.48 -11.50
N VAL A 335 20.37 -7.94 -12.33
CA VAL A 335 19.51 -9.10 -12.02
C VAL A 335 20.33 -10.38 -11.87
N VAL A 336 21.23 -10.65 -12.81
CA VAL A 336 22.12 -11.82 -12.78
C VAL A 336 23.05 -11.74 -11.57
N ALA A 337 23.67 -10.59 -11.33
CA ALA A 337 24.49 -10.36 -10.15
C ALA A 337 23.67 -10.60 -8.88
N MET A 338 22.41 -10.18 -8.79
CA MET A 338 21.60 -10.40 -7.59
C MET A 338 21.07 -11.82 -7.40
N LEU A 339 20.94 -12.62 -8.46
CA LEU A 339 20.67 -14.06 -8.31
C LEU A 339 21.93 -14.81 -7.86
N ILE A 340 23.09 -14.36 -8.35
CA ILE A 340 24.37 -15.01 -8.11
C ILE A 340 25.00 -14.56 -6.78
N LEU A 341 24.88 -13.28 -6.39
CA LEU A 341 25.52 -12.70 -5.21
C LEU A 341 25.09 -13.34 -3.88
N PRO A 342 23.82 -13.70 -3.63
CA PRO A 342 23.43 -14.41 -2.42
C PRO A 342 24.03 -15.81 -2.37
N VAL A 343 24.06 -16.52 -3.51
CA VAL A 343 24.67 -17.86 -3.60
C VAL A 343 26.18 -17.77 -3.45
N LEU A 344 26.84 -16.80 -4.10
CA LEU A 344 28.25 -16.52 -3.92
C LEU A 344 28.54 -16.09 -2.49
N ARG A 345 27.69 -15.27 -1.86
CA ARG A 345 27.82 -14.88 -0.47
C ARG A 345 27.69 -16.11 0.42
N GLU A 346 26.69 -16.96 0.24
CA GLU A 346 26.55 -18.21 0.99
C GLU A 346 27.71 -19.17 0.76
N CYS A 347 28.23 -19.29 -0.46
CA CYS A 347 29.42 -20.08 -0.73
C CYS A 347 30.66 -19.48 -0.06
N VAL A 348 30.83 -18.16 -0.12
CA VAL A 348 31.94 -17.43 0.50
C VAL A 348 31.84 -17.53 2.02
N THR A 349 30.67 -17.32 2.62
CA THR A 349 30.45 -17.49 4.06
C THR A 349 30.61 -18.95 4.46
N HIS A 350 30.18 -19.92 3.66
CA HIS A 350 30.41 -21.34 3.94
C HIS A 350 31.89 -21.73 3.85
N VAL A 351 32.67 -21.08 2.98
CA VAL A 351 34.13 -21.27 2.90
C VAL A 351 34.86 -20.52 4.02
N LEU A 352 34.33 -19.39 4.47
CA LEU A 352 34.86 -18.59 5.58
C LEU A 352 34.28 -18.99 6.95
N ARG A 353 33.41 -20.00 7.00
CA ARG A 353 32.64 -20.39 8.18
C ARG A 353 33.51 -20.89 9.33
N ASP A 354 34.71 -21.37 9.02
CA ASP A 354 35.72 -21.76 10.01
C ASP A 354 36.30 -20.55 10.77
N GLU A 355 36.09 -19.31 10.28
CA GLU A 355 36.52 -18.06 10.91
C GLU A 355 35.35 -17.13 11.35
N GLU A 356 34.11 -17.36 10.89
CA GLU A 356 32.96 -16.48 11.19
C GLU A 356 32.59 -16.40 12.68
N GLY A 357 32.85 -17.47 13.46
CA GLY A 357 32.70 -17.41 14.92
C GLY A 357 33.64 -16.38 15.55
N ALA A 358 34.89 -16.31 15.07
CA ALA A 358 35.89 -15.37 15.57
C ALA A 358 35.61 -13.93 15.14
N ILE A 359 35.18 -13.72 13.89
CA ILE A 359 34.89 -12.36 13.38
C ILE A 359 33.62 -11.78 14.01
N TYR A 360 32.60 -12.60 14.27
CA TYR A 360 31.36 -12.14 14.91
C TYR A 360 31.57 -11.85 16.40
N ASP A 361 32.33 -12.69 17.10
CA ASP A 361 32.71 -12.44 18.49
C ASP A 361 33.60 -11.19 18.61
N ASP A 362 34.59 -11.00 17.71
CA ASP A 362 35.44 -9.79 17.71
C ASP A 362 34.67 -8.50 17.41
N VAL A 363 33.72 -8.54 16.46
CA VAL A 363 32.90 -7.36 16.11
C VAL A 363 31.91 -7.05 17.24
N VAL A 364 31.29 -8.06 17.85
CA VAL A 364 30.33 -7.89 18.95
C VAL A 364 31.05 -7.48 20.24
N GLU A 365 32.16 -8.12 20.61
CA GLU A 365 32.98 -7.74 21.76
C GLU A 365 33.57 -6.34 21.57
N GLY A 366 34.14 -6.03 20.40
CA GLY A 366 34.69 -4.71 20.10
C GLY A 366 33.66 -3.57 20.07
N THR A 367 32.39 -3.86 19.72
CA THR A 367 31.31 -2.87 19.83
C THR A 367 30.61 -2.83 21.18
N ALA A 368 30.67 -3.92 21.97
CA ALA A 368 30.16 -3.98 23.34
C ALA A 368 31.09 -3.32 24.36
N GLU A 369 32.41 -3.36 24.16
CA GLU A 369 33.42 -2.70 25.01
C GLU A 369 33.12 -1.21 25.30
N PRO A 370 32.72 -0.38 24.32
CA PRO A 370 32.34 1.01 24.56
C PRO A 370 30.90 1.20 25.08
N GLY A 371 30.18 0.13 25.46
CA GLY A 371 28.82 0.21 26.00
C GLY A 371 27.73 0.51 24.95
N ARG A 372 27.99 0.25 23.67
CA ARG A 372 26.99 0.45 22.60
C ARG A 372 26.07 -0.78 22.48
N LEU A 373 24.80 -0.52 22.19
CA LEU A 373 23.83 -1.59 21.90
C LEU A 373 24.11 -2.16 20.51
N VAL A 374 24.51 -3.43 20.47
CA VAL A 374 24.72 -4.20 19.23
C VAL A 374 23.44 -4.96 18.92
N SER A 375 22.94 -4.93 17.67
CA SER A 375 21.79 -5.72 17.23
C SER A 375 22.22 -7.19 17.10
N PHE A 376 22.16 -7.85 18.24
CA PHE A 376 22.40 -9.26 18.43
C PHE A 376 21.35 -10.07 17.64
N ALA A 377 21.71 -11.15 16.95
CA ALA A 377 20.76 -12.14 16.42
C ALA A 377 20.37 -13.10 17.56
N PRO A 378 19.42 -12.76 18.44
CA PRO A 378 19.36 -13.32 19.78
C PRO A 378 18.81 -14.74 19.81
N ARG A 379 18.09 -15.09 18.75
CA ARG A 379 17.48 -16.40 18.54
C ARG A 379 18.53 -17.48 18.27
N ALA A 380 19.64 -17.14 17.62
CA ALA A 380 20.69 -18.10 17.28
C ALA A 380 21.68 -18.35 18.43
N HIS A 381 21.77 -17.42 19.38
CA HIS A 381 22.76 -17.51 20.45
C HIS A 381 22.33 -18.45 21.59
N PRO A 382 23.10 -19.50 21.93
CA PRO A 382 22.68 -20.56 22.85
C PRO A 382 22.28 -20.04 24.24
N ASN A 383 22.90 -18.95 24.71
CA ASN A 383 22.61 -18.38 26.03
C ASN A 383 21.31 -17.56 26.08
N TYR A 384 20.79 -17.09 24.95
CA TYR A 384 19.60 -16.23 24.90
C TYR A 384 18.39 -16.93 24.28
N THR A 385 18.58 -18.07 23.60
CA THR A 385 17.48 -18.86 23.01
C THR A 385 16.39 -19.17 24.02
N ALA A 386 16.75 -19.52 25.25
CA ALA A 386 15.77 -19.81 26.31
C ALA A 386 14.93 -18.59 26.72
N ALA A 387 15.52 -17.39 26.74
CA ALA A 387 14.81 -16.16 27.08
C ALA A 387 13.84 -15.75 25.96
N PHE A 388 14.23 -15.92 24.70
CA PHE A 388 13.37 -15.67 23.55
C PHE A 388 12.25 -16.70 23.42
N GLN A 389 12.51 -17.97 23.70
CA GLN A 389 11.46 -19.00 23.81
C GLN A 389 10.44 -18.64 24.90
N LEU A 390 10.89 -18.10 26.03
CA LEU A 390 10.01 -17.68 27.13
C LEU A 390 9.13 -16.48 26.72
N MET A 391 9.70 -15.53 25.98
CA MET A 391 8.93 -14.42 25.40
C MET A 391 7.92 -14.92 24.36
N GLU A 392 8.29 -15.87 23.50
CA GLU A 392 7.38 -16.48 22.53
C GLU A 392 6.24 -17.25 23.21
N PHE A 393 6.52 -18.02 24.26
CA PHE A 393 5.47 -18.65 25.06
C PHE A 393 4.53 -17.62 25.69
N SER A 394 5.06 -16.50 26.20
CA SER A 394 4.22 -15.44 26.77
C SER A 394 3.34 -14.76 25.71
N ALA A 395 3.86 -14.57 24.49
CA ALA A 395 3.12 -14.01 23.36
C ALA A 395 2.05 -14.97 22.83
N ALA A 396 2.37 -16.27 22.76
CA ALA A 396 1.42 -17.32 22.38
C ALA A 396 0.23 -17.41 23.34
N VAL A 397 0.49 -17.35 24.65
CA VAL A 397 -0.56 -17.36 25.69
C VAL A 397 -1.52 -16.18 25.54
N HIS A 398 -1.03 -14.99 25.15
CA HIS A 398 -1.88 -13.82 24.94
C HIS A 398 -2.74 -13.89 23.68
N ASN A 399 -2.28 -14.59 22.63
CA ASN A 399 -3.06 -14.76 21.41
C ASN A 399 -4.20 -15.77 21.59
N ASP A 400 -4.01 -16.85 22.36
CA ASP A 400 -5.06 -17.83 22.66
C ASP A 400 -6.24 -17.21 23.45
N GLU A 401 -5.96 -16.19 24.27
CA GLU A 401 -6.98 -15.49 25.06
C GLU A 401 -7.93 -14.65 24.20
N TRP A 402 -7.47 -14.16 23.04
CA TRP A 402 -8.27 -13.35 22.12
C TRP A 402 -9.30 -14.16 21.32
N ASP A 403 -9.03 -15.45 21.04
CA ASP A 403 -9.94 -16.29 20.27
C ASP A 403 -11.06 -16.92 21.10
N CYS A 404 -10.96 -16.90 22.44
CA CYS A 404 -11.91 -17.56 23.33
C CYS A 404 -13.22 -16.79 23.62
N HIS A 405 -13.31 -15.50 23.27
CA HIS A 405 -14.51 -14.69 23.50
C HIS A 405 -15.48 -14.60 22.31
N SER A 406 -15.20 -15.29 21.20
CA SER A 406 -16.09 -15.30 20.02
C SER A 406 -17.04 -16.52 19.96
N SER A 407 -17.00 -17.42 20.95
CA SER A 407 -17.89 -18.59 21.02
C SER A 407 -18.88 -18.44 22.17
N SER A 408 -19.87 -17.55 22.00
CA SER A 408 -21.06 -17.53 22.84
C SER A 408 -21.90 -18.80 22.60
N SER A 409 -21.70 -19.77 23.50
CA SER A 409 -22.73 -20.62 24.10
C SER A 409 -24.10 -20.69 23.40
N SER A 410 -24.27 -21.64 22.48
CA SER A 410 -25.57 -22.22 22.15
C SER A 410 -25.84 -23.39 23.11
N SER A 411 -26.31 -23.11 24.32
CA SER A 411 -26.89 -24.14 25.19
C SER A 411 -28.33 -24.37 24.75
N ARG A 412 -28.58 -25.57 24.19
CA ARG A 412 -29.90 -26.16 24.00
C ARG A 412 -30.68 -26.17 25.32
N THR A 413 -31.84 -25.54 25.32
CA THR A 413 -32.98 -25.94 26.14
C THR A 413 -34.19 -25.96 25.23
N ASP A 414 -34.65 -27.17 24.92
CA ASP A 414 -35.96 -27.44 24.33
C ASP A 414 -37.02 -27.15 25.39
N SER A 415 -37.84 -26.12 25.16
CA SER A 415 -39.20 -26.05 25.70
C SER A 415 -39.93 -24.89 25.02
N GLU A 416 -40.97 -25.28 24.31
CA GLU A 416 -42.01 -24.52 23.63
C GLU A 416 -42.54 -23.33 24.45
N SER A 417 -42.55 -22.13 23.85
CA SER A 417 -43.71 -21.22 23.83
C SER A 417 -43.31 -19.93 23.11
N GLU A 418 -44.10 -19.61 22.10
CA GLU A 418 -43.99 -18.46 21.22
C GLU A 418 -44.27 -17.12 21.92
N GLU A 419 -43.75 -16.06 21.30
CA GLU A 419 -44.18 -14.67 21.36
C GLU A 419 -43.97 -13.88 22.66
N GLU A 420 -43.82 -12.56 22.46
CA GLU A 420 -43.87 -11.52 23.50
C GLU A 420 -42.54 -11.15 24.19
N CYS A 421 -41.81 -10.16 23.61
CA CYS A 421 -41.30 -8.97 24.33
C CYS A 421 -40.30 -8.16 23.49
N LEU A 422 -40.81 -7.34 22.57
CA LEU A 422 -40.17 -6.10 22.14
C LEU A 422 -41.10 -4.94 22.49
N ARG A 423 -41.03 -4.52 23.76
CA ARG A 423 -41.53 -3.22 24.25
C ARG A 423 -40.65 -2.82 25.43
N MET A 424 -39.94 -1.70 25.31
CA MET A 424 -39.67 -0.72 26.39
C MET A 424 -38.74 0.39 25.88
N ARG A 425 -39.36 1.48 25.42
CA ARG A 425 -38.96 2.90 25.54
C ARG A 425 -40.05 3.68 24.78
N GLY A 426 -41.06 4.27 25.41
CA GLY A 426 -40.99 5.25 26.50
C GLY A 426 -40.59 6.59 25.88
N SER A 427 -41.49 7.33 25.20
CA SER A 427 -42.57 8.21 25.71
C SER A 427 -42.04 9.48 26.40
N GLU A 428 -42.21 10.61 25.71
CA GLU A 428 -42.33 12.00 26.18
C GLU A 428 -42.91 12.74 24.95
N ASP A 429 -44.24 12.88 24.89
CA ASP A 429 -45.03 14.09 25.25
C ASP A 429 -45.01 15.12 24.11
N GLU A 430 -46.04 15.12 23.26
CA GLU A 430 -47.18 16.07 23.27
C GLU A 430 -46.78 17.49 22.86
N ASP A 431 -47.22 17.96 21.68
CA ASP A 431 -48.23 19.03 21.65
C ASP A 431 -48.88 19.24 20.27
N GLU A 432 -50.07 19.82 20.36
CA GLU A 432 -51.19 19.92 19.43
C GLU A 432 -50.96 20.71 18.12
N GLY A 433 -51.85 20.50 17.15
CA GLY A 433 -51.98 21.42 16.01
C GLY A 433 -52.85 20.95 14.84
N VAL A 434 -54.17 20.96 15.07
CA VAL A 434 -55.27 20.75 14.10
C VAL A 434 -55.22 21.72 12.91
N ALA A 435 -55.47 21.24 11.69
CA ALA A 435 -56.54 21.71 10.77
C ALA A 435 -56.26 21.38 9.29
N ASP A 436 -57.14 20.53 8.77
CA ASP A 436 -57.92 20.65 7.53
C ASP A 436 -57.29 20.79 6.13
N GLU A 437 -57.91 19.96 5.28
CA GLU A 437 -57.81 19.78 3.85
C GLU A 437 -58.12 21.05 3.04
N ALA A 438 -57.43 21.20 1.91
CA ALA A 438 -58.07 21.62 0.66
C ALA A 438 -57.18 21.22 -0.53
N GLU A 439 -57.78 20.47 -1.46
CA GLU A 439 -57.34 20.31 -2.84
C GLU A 439 -57.21 21.69 -3.52
N ASP A 440 -56.26 21.85 -4.43
CA ASP A 440 -56.53 22.50 -5.73
C ASP A 440 -55.34 22.39 -6.70
N ASP A 441 -55.71 22.17 -7.96
CA ASP A 441 -54.89 22.07 -9.16
C ASP A 441 -54.03 23.32 -9.43
N ALA A 442 -52.78 23.12 -9.85
CA ALA A 442 -52.13 24.04 -10.78
C ALA A 442 -50.93 23.40 -11.51
N SER A 443 -51.14 23.16 -12.79
CA SER A 443 -50.10 23.04 -13.82
C SER A 443 -49.12 24.22 -13.79
N ILE A 444 -47.83 23.96 -13.58
CA ILE A 444 -46.76 24.90 -13.95
C ILE A 444 -45.65 24.14 -14.66
N SER A 445 -45.52 24.44 -15.95
CA SER A 445 -44.32 24.18 -16.74
C SER A 445 -43.12 24.90 -16.12
N SER A 446 -41.99 24.23 -15.99
CA SER A 446 -40.71 24.91 -16.10
C SER A 446 -39.67 23.98 -16.72
N GLY A 447 -39.24 24.37 -17.92
CA GLY A 447 -38.02 23.85 -18.50
C GLY A 447 -36.85 24.32 -17.64
N VAL A 448 -36.09 23.37 -17.10
CA VAL A 448 -34.82 23.64 -16.46
C VAL A 448 -33.76 23.59 -17.54
N ARG A 449 -33.34 24.79 -17.96
CA ARG A 449 -32.20 25.02 -18.83
C ARG A 449 -30.97 25.09 -17.93
N GLU A 450 -30.16 24.05 -17.96
CA GLU A 450 -28.92 23.91 -17.21
C GLU A 450 -27.78 24.62 -17.97
N GLU A 451 -27.84 25.94 -17.97
CA GLU A 451 -26.75 26.84 -18.37
C GLU A 451 -26.66 27.90 -17.28
N ASP A 452 -25.68 27.74 -16.36
CA ASP A 452 -24.99 28.80 -15.61
C ASP A 452 -24.23 28.15 -14.44
N LEU A 453 -23.01 27.67 -14.72
CA LEU A 453 -22.03 27.33 -13.69
C LEU A 453 -20.61 27.44 -14.27
N LEU A 454 -20.27 28.66 -14.69
CA LEU A 454 -18.91 29.12 -14.95
C LEU A 454 -18.79 30.59 -14.53
N LEU A 455 -17.68 30.90 -13.85
CA LEU A 455 -17.24 32.17 -13.24
C LEU A 455 -17.71 32.29 -11.78
N GLU A 456 -16.86 32.47 -10.77
CA GLU A 456 -15.70 33.37 -10.70
C GLU A 456 -14.51 32.73 -9.94
N MET A 457 -13.31 32.83 -10.50
CA MET A 457 -12.06 32.79 -9.72
C MET A 457 -11.36 34.12 -9.98
N GLU A 458 -11.42 35.01 -9.00
CA GLU A 458 -10.69 36.28 -8.97
C GLU A 458 -9.17 36.04 -8.92
N PRO A 459 -8.37 36.84 -9.65
CA PRO A 459 -6.94 36.94 -9.45
C PRO A 459 -6.60 38.30 -8.82
N ASP A 460 -6.59 38.40 -7.49
CA ASP A 460 -6.09 39.60 -6.79
C ASP A 460 -5.35 39.24 -5.50
N VAL A 461 -4.05 38.98 -5.62
CA VAL A 461 -3.06 39.27 -4.55
C VAL A 461 -1.73 39.65 -5.22
N LEU A 462 -1.66 40.88 -5.74
CA LEU A 462 -0.40 41.59 -5.98
C LEU A 462 -0.36 42.80 -5.04
N ALA A 463 0.14 42.57 -3.83
CA ALA A 463 0.55 43.64 -2.94
C ALA A 463 2.02 44.02 -3.22
N PRO A 464 2.38 45.31 -3.13
CA PRO A 464 3.65 45.83 -3.64
C PRO A 464 4.82 45.44 -2.73
N LEU A 465 5.91 45.00 -3.37
CA LEU A 465 7.21 44.74 -2.78
C LEU A 465 7.76 46.01 -2.12
N VAL A 466 7.87 45.98 -0.80
CA VAL A 466 8.73 46.88 -0.01
C VAL A 466 10.19 46.48 -0.28
N PRO A 467 11.08 47.40 -0.70
CA PRO A 467 12.48 47.08 -0.94
C PRO A 467 13.22 47.06 0.41
N GLY A 468 13.26 45.89 1.02
CA GLY A 468 14.03 45.61 2.23
C GLY A 468 14.55 44.19 2.16
N SER A 469 15.57 43.98 1.35
CA SER A 469 16.23 42.70 1.10
C SER A 469 16.72 42.04 2.39
N THR A 470 15.93 41.12 2.94
CA THR A 470 16.44 39.95 3.63
C THR A 470 15.95 38.71 2.87
N ASN A 471 16.92 37.91 2.42
CA ASN A 471 16.70 36.74 1.61
C ASN A 471 15.70 35.80 2.32
N PRO A 472 14.57 35.40 1.73
CA PRO A 472 13.58 34.53 2.39
C PRO A 472 14.18 33.19 2.83
N MET A 473 15.26 32.77 2.19
CA MET A 473 16.05 31.60 2.59
C MET A 473 16.86 31.83 3.89
N GLU A 474 17.29 33.06 4.18
CA GLU A 474 17.91 33.40 5.48
C GLU A 474 16.86 33.46 6.59
N LEU A 475 15.64 33.96 6.31
CA LEU A 475 14.56 33.96 7.31
C LEU A 475 14.15 32.53 7.69
N ALA A 476 14.09 31.62 6.72
CA ALA A 476 13.85 30.20 6.96
C ALA A 476 15.00 29.52 7.74
N LYS A 477 16.25 29.86 7.45
CA LYS A 477 17.42 29.38 8.22
C LYS A 477 17.43 29.93 9.65
N GLN A 478 17.03 31.19 9.85
CA GLN A 478 16.93 31.80 11.18
C GLN A 478 15.81 31.15 12.01
N SER A 479 14.65 30.91 11.41
CA SER A 479 13.55 30.17 12.03
C SER A 479 13.95 28.74 12.41
N LEU A 480 14.69 28.05 11.54
CA LEU A 480 15.21 26.70 11.83
C LEU A 480 16.27 26.70 12.94
N ARG A 481 17.17 27.70 12.97
CA ARG A 481 18.16 27.88 14.04
C ARG A 481 17.51 28.22 15.38
N GLU A 482 16.45 29.03 15.39
CA GLU A 482 15.68 29.30 16.61
C GLU A 482 14.86 28.10 17.08
N ALA A 483 14.31 27.31 16.16
CA ALA A 483 13.64 26.05 16.48
C ALA A 483 14.63 25.01 17.05
N MET A 484 15.85 24.94 16.51
CA MET A 484 16.92 24.08 17.05
C MET A 484 17.42 24.56 18.42
N LYS A 485 17.57 25.87 18.64
CA LYS A 485 17.88 26.43 19.97
C LYS A 485 16.78 26.20 21.01
N ARG A 486 15.51 26.18 20.59
CA ARG A 486 14.38 25.80 21.47
C ARG A 486 14.26 24.29 21.70
N ALA A 487 14.86 23.48 20.83
CA ALA A 487 14.94 22.04 20.96
C ALA A 487 16.23 21.58 21.66
N GLU A 488 17.05 22.50 22.18
CA GLU A 488 18.15 22.18 23.08
C GLU A 488 17.56 21.75 24.42
N ILE A 489 17.36 20.44 24.47
CA ILE A 489 16.85 19.65 25.57
C ILE A 489 17.67 19.94 26.84
N VAL A 490 16.95 20.31 27.89
CA VAL A 490 17.45 20.28 29.28
C VAL A 490 18.13 18.93 29.53
N PRO A 491 19.40 18.89 29.97
CA PRO A 491 20.06 17.65 30.35
C PRO A 491 19.23 16.95 31.42
N TRP A 492 18.74 15.76 31.08
CA TRP A 492 17.94 14.91 31.97
C TRP A 492 18.84 14.07 32.91
N GLU A 493 20.07 14.52 33.19
CA GLU A 493 21.08 13.70 33.88
C GLU A 493 21.13 13.84 35.41
N ASP A 494 20.54 14.86 36.04
CA ASP A 494 20.79 15.09 37.49
C ASP A 494 19.63 14.74 38.44
N LYS A 495 18.66 13.90 38.05
CA LYS A 495 17.51 13.59 38.94
C LYS A 495 17.19 12.12 39.20
N VAL A 496 18.08 11.19 38.85
CA VAL A 496 17.88 9.76 39.14
C VAL A 496 18.83 9.24 40.23
N GLU A 497 19.71 10.08 40.79
CA GLU A 497 20.76 9.61 41.72
C GLU A 497 20.39 9.65 43.22
N GLU A 498 19.15 10.01 43.60
CA GLU A 498 18.78 10.15 45.02
C GLU A 498 17.95 8.99 45.62
N ASP A 499 17.42 8.06 44.82
CA ASP A 499 16.54 6.97 45.33
C ASP A 499 17.21 5.58 45.47
N VAL A 500 18.54 5.50 45.31
CA VAL A 500 19.28 4.23 45.37
C VAL A 500 20.38 4.24 46.44
N ARG A 501 20.00 4.48 47.69
CA ARG A 501 20.83 4.05 48.85
C ARG A 501 20.00 3.28 49.87
N LEU A 502 19.48 2.12 49.45
CA LEU A 502 19.21 1.05 50.41
C LEU A 502 20.50 0.27 50.68
N PRO A 503 20.90 0.07 51.95
CA PRO A 503 22.16 -0.60 52.30
C PRO A 503 22.22 -1.99 51.65
N SER A 504 23.36 -2.32 51.03
CA SER A 504 23.53 -3.50 50.16
C SER A 504 23.17 -4.84 50.83
N LYS A 505 23.13 -4.89 52.17
CA LYS A 505 22.68 -6.04 52.96
C LYS A 505 21.17 -6.32 52.83
N GLU A 506 20.34 -5.29 52.69
CA GLU A 506 18.88 -5.44 52.58
C GLU A 506 18.48 -5.93 51.18
N ARG A 507 19.21 -5.50 50.13
CA ARG A 507 19.02 -5.99 48.75
C ARG A 507 19.38 -7.46 48.60
N ARG A 508 20.45 -7.94 49.26
CA ARG A 508 20.78 -9.38 49.27
C ARG A 508 19.70 -10.20 49.97
N ARG A 509 19.20 -9.73 51.13
CA ARG A 509 18.11 -10.42 51.85
C ARG A 509 16.81 -10.49 51.05
N ARG A 510 16.45 -9.44 50.28
CA ARG A 510 15.28 -9.48 49.40
C ARG A 510 15.46 -10.45 48.23
N ARG A 511 16.63 -10.46 47.55
CA ARG A 511 16.90 -11.43 46.48
C ARG A 511 16.91 -12.88 46.98
N ASP A 512 17.47 -13.14 48.16
CA ASP A 512 17.48 -14.47 48.75
C ASP A 512 16.07 -14.93 49.16
N LYS A 513 15.22 -14.00 49.58
CA LYS A 513 13.81 -14.27 49.91
C LYS A 513 12.98 -14.54 48.66
N GLU A 514 13.12 -13.72 47.62
CA GLU A 514 12.46 -13.90 46.32
C GLU A 514 12.89 -15.19 45.63
N SER A 515 14.18 -15.55 45.72
CA SER A 515 14.70 -16.82 45.20
C SER A 515 14.09 -18.04 45.94
N LYS A 516 13.98 -17.97 47.27
CA LYS A 516 13.37 -19.04 48.08
C LYS A 516 11.86 -19.17 47.84
N ASP A 517 11.17 -18.05 47.66
CA ASP A 517 9.73 -18.05 47.41
C ASP A 517 9.42 -18.54 45.98
N GLY A 518 10.22 -18.15 44.99
CA GLY A 518 10.14 -18.67 43.62
C GLY A 518 10.41 -20.18 43.54
N ALA A 519 11.41 -20.70 44.26
CA ALA A 519 11.70 -22.13 44.32
C ALA A 519 10.54 -22.93 44.96
N LYS A 520 9.89 -22.39 46.00
CA LYS A 520 8.71 -23.01 46.62
C LYS A 520 7.51 -23.01 45.68
N GLU A 521 7.31 -21.96 44.89
CA GLU A 521 6.21 -21.90 43.92
C GLU A 521 6.42 -22.87 42.76
N ALA A 522 7.66 -22.99 42.25
CA ALA A 522 8.02 -23.98 41.23
C ALA A 522 7.74 -25.41 41.70
N GLN A 523 8.14 -25.76 42.93
CA GLN A 523 7.85 -27.07 43.52
C GLN A 523 6.34 -27.33 43.71
N ARG A 524 5.54 -26.29 43.99
CA ARG A 524 4.07 -26.42 44.08
C ARG A 524 3.44 -26.67 42.71
N LYS A 525 3.92 -25.99 41.67
CA LYS A 525 3.45 -26.19 40.27
C LYS A 525 3.79 -27.61 39.78
N GLU A 526 5.00 -28.08 40.02
CA GLU A 526 5.41 -29.44 39.65
C GLU A 526 4.58 -30.52 40.37
N LYS A 527 4.31 -30.35 41.67
CA LYS A 527 3.42 -31.27 42.43
C LYS A 527 1.99 -31.27 41.88
N LYS A 528 1.47 -30.12 41.45
CA LYS A 528 0.13 -29.99 40.87
C LYS A 528 0.04 -30.71 39.52
N GLU A 529 1.02 -30.53 38.63
CA GLU A 529 1.07 -31.25 37.35
C GLU A 529 1.19 -32.77 37.53
N ARG A 530 2.03 -33.23 38.46
CA ARG A 530 2.16 -34.68 38.76
C ARG A 530 0.84 -35.26 39.25
N LYS A 531 0.09 -34.52 40.08
CA LYS A 531 -1.23 -34.94 40.56
C LYS A 531 -2.25 -35.03 39.42
N GLU A 532 -2.30 -34.02 38.55
CA GLU A 532 -3.23 -33.99 37.40
C GLU A 532 -2.93 -35.09 36.38
N LYS A 533 -1.64 -35.38 36.11
CA LYS A 533 -1.22 -36.50 35.27
C LYS A 533 -1.64 -37.85 35.86
N LYS A 534 -1.57 -38.01 37.18
CA LYS A 534 -2.01 -39.23 37.87
C LYS A 534 -3.53 -39.41 37.79
N GLU A 535 -4.30 -38.35 38.03
CA GLU A 535 -5.77 -38.38 37.93
C GLU A 535 -6.24 -38.68 36.49
N LYS A 536 -5.61 -38.09 35.47
CA LYS A 536 -5.90 -38.40 34.06
C LYS A 536 -5.60 -39.87 33.71
N LYS A 537 -4.52 -40.43 34.25
CA LYS A 537 -4.15 -41.84 34.04
C LYS A 537 -5.18 -42.78 34.69
N GLU A 538 -5.58 -42.52 35.93
CA GLU A 538 -6.60 -43.31 36.64
C GLU A 538 -7.98 -43.21 35.96
N ALA A 539 -8.35 -42.03 35.44
CA ALA A 539 -9.60 -41.85 34.70
C ALA A 539 -9.60 -42.64 33.38
N LYS A 540 -8.47 -42.67 32.66
CA LYS A 540 -8.33 -43.48 31.44
C LYS A 540 -8.46 -44.98 31.73
N GLU A 541 -7.81 -45.46 32.79
CA GLU A 541 -7.86 -46.88 33.18
C GLU A 541 -9.27 -47.32 33.62
N LYS A 542 -10.02 -46.45 34.33
CA LYS A 542 -11.43 -46.70 34.65
C LYS A 542 -12.32 -46.76 33.41
N LYS A 543 -12.03 -45.95 32.38
CA LYS A 543 -12.79 -45.93 31.13
C LYS A 543 -12.54 -47.18 30.28
N GLU A 544 -11.32 -47.68 30.25
CA GLU A 544 -10.96 -48.95 29.58
C GLU A 544 -11.62 -50.15 30.27
N LYS A 545 -11.64 -50.21 31.62
CA LYS A 545 -12.33 -51.29 32.35
C LYS A 545 -13.85 -51.32 32.10
N ARG A 546 -14.50 -50.15 32.03
CA ARG A 546 -15.95 -50.06 31.72
C ARG A 546 -16.27 -50.38 30.25
N GLY A 547 -15.33 -50.15 29.33
CA GLY A 547 -15.50 -50.49 27.92
C GLY A 547 -15.52 -52.01 27.68
N GLY A 548 -14.69 -52.76 28.40
CA GLY A 548 -14.61 -54.22 28.28
C GLY A 548 -15.87 -54.96 28.74
N GLU A 549 -16.48 -54.52 29.85
CA GLU A 549 -17.69 -55.16 30.38
C GLU A 549 -18.90 -54.99 29.44
N GLY A 550 -19.04 -53.83 28.79
CA GLY A 550 -20.12 -53.58 27.84
C GLY A 550 -19.99 -54.36 26.52
N GLU A 551 -18.76 -54.66 26.09
CA GLU A 551 -18.51 -55.44 24.87
C GLU A 551 -18.79 -56.94 25.08
N ASP A 552 -18.47 -57.47 26.26
CA ASP A 552 -18.79 -58.85 26.63
C ASP A 552 -20.29 -59.07 26.85
N GLU A 553 -21.00 -58.09 27.41
CA GLU A 553 -22.46 -58.17 27.55
C GLU A 553 -23.16 -58.11 26.18
N ARG A 554 -22.67 -57.28 25.25
CA ARG A 554 -23.14 -57.28 23.85
C ARG A 554 -22.83 -58.58 23.11
N ARG A 555 -21.68 -59.21 23.36
CA ARG A 555 -21.34 -60.54 22.80
C ARG A 555 -22.24 -61.64 23.36
N ARG A 556 -22.55 -61.62 24.67
CA ARG A 556 -23.50 -62.57 25.30
C ARG A 556 -24.93 -62.37 24.78
N ALA A 557 -25.38 -61.14 24.59
CA ALA A 557 -26.69 -60.85 24.00
C ALA A 557 -26.82 -61.35 22.56
N ARG A 558 -25.76 -61.23 21.75
CA ARG A 558 -25.72 -61.77 20.38
C ARG A 558 -25.76 -63.31 20.36
N ARG A 559 -25.08 -63.97 21.30
CA ARG A 559 -25.12 -65.45 21.45
C ARG A 559 -26.44 -66.01 21.98
N ARG A 560 -27.28 -65.18 22.60
CA ARG A 560 -28.65 -65.58 23.01
C ARG A 560 -29.70 -65.37 21.91
N LYS A 561 -29.35 -64.59 20.88
CA LYS A 561 -30.23 -64.28 19.74
C LYS A 561 -30.02 -65.23 18.55
N ALA A 562 -28.82 -65.80 18.42
CA ALA A 562 -28.52 -66.92 17.54
C ALA A 562 -28.82 -68.21 18.29
#